data_AF-A0A520BQD0-F1
#
_entry.id   AF-A0A520BQD0-F1
#
_cell.length_a   1.000
_cell.length_b   1.000
_cell.length_c   1.000
_cell.angle_alpha   90.00
_cell.angle_beta   90.00
_cell.angle_gamma   90.00
#
_symmetry.space_group_name_H-M   'P 1'
#
loop_
_entity.id
_entity.type
_entity.pdbx_description
1 polymer ?
#
loop_
_entity_poly.entity_id
_entity_poly.type
_entity_poly.pdbx_seq_one_letter_code
_entity_poly.pdbx_strand_id
1 'polypeptide(L)'
;MQFFYPIGLLALAGIIIPLIIHLWNIKQGKTLKIGSIALLGESSRASSRSFKLTDILLFILRCLLIILIGFCIAQSYITKKLNAKEKGGWILVDKARLKTVYQTNKKTIDSLLEIHYEIHDFNVGFTPLQLKDTSNIEKLDKETNLNYTSLFNQLNHIIPAGTSVFAYQDLKLVNFGNTLPKTKFNVHWKFLNDADSVKNWFADFAGKKLKATSTPKQTIYEVIGNQNPAPISVSIYNDGNNDSKYLVAALNAIAGFSGRKILINSSAKHNQVGFWLSEKPVSEEFKTSITNNGTLFK
;
A
#
# COMPACT_ATOMS: atom_id res chain seq x y z
N MET A 1 15.79 -18.45 13.50
CA MET A 1 14.75 -17.75 14.29
C MET A 1 15.48 -16.75 15.15
N GLN A 2 15.00 -15.51 15.23
CA GLN A 2 15.57 -14.49 16.10
C GLN A 2 14.68 -14.39 17.33
N PHE A 3 15.27 -14.37 18.52
CA PHE A 3 14.54 -14.30 19.78
C PHE A 3 14.76 -12.91 20.36
N PHE A 4 13.70 -12.24 20.80
CA PHE A 4 13.81 -10.92 21.43
C PHE A 4 14.61 -10.99 22.73
N TYR A 5 14.42 -12.08 23.47
CA TYR A 5 15.12 -12.34 24.73
C TYR A 5 15.82 -13.69 24.64
N PRO A 6 17.05 -13.76 24.10
CA PRO A 6 17.79 -15.02 23.99
C PRO A 6 18.03 -15.66 25.36
N ILE A 7 18.05 -14.87 26.43
CA ILE A 7 18.13 -15.35 27.81
C ILE A 7 16.92 -16.22 28.21
N GLY A 8 15.76 -16.04 27.57
CA GLY A 8 14.55 -16.84 27.82
C GLY A 8 14.74 -18.33 27.50
N LEU A 9 15.71 -18.69 26.65
CA LEU A 9 16.07 -20.09 26.39
C LEU A 9 16.68 -20.80 27.61
N LEU A 10 17.19 -20.06 28.61
CA LEU A 10 17.65 -20.66 29.86
C LEU A 10 16.50 -21.30 30.65
N ALA A 11 15.24 -20.88 30.42
CA ALA A 11 14.08 -21.55 31.03
C ALA A 11 13.98 -23.03 30.61
N LEU A 12 14.54 -23.39 29.46
CA LEU A 12 14.59 -24.77 28.96
C LEU A 12 15.50 -25.67 29.82
N ALA A 13 16.46 -25.09 30.56
CA ALA A 13 17.24 -25.84 31.55
C ALA A 13 16.35 -26.43 32.67
N GLY A 14 15.14 -25.90 32.87
CA GLY A 14 14.15 -26.46 33.80
C GLY A 14 13.71 -27.90 33.45
N ILE A 15 13.93 -28.38 32.22
CA ILE A 15 13.66 -29.77 31.81
C ILE A 15 14.56 -30.77 32.53
N ILE A 16 15.73 -30.32 33.03
CA ILE A 16 16.65 -31.17 33.79
C ILE A 16 15.99 -31.70 35.07
N ILE A 17 15.10 -30.92 35.69
CA ILE A 17 14.43 -31.28 36.94
C ILE A 17 13.56 -32.53 36.80
N PRO A 18 12.54 -32.58 35.90
CA PRO A 18 11.74 -33.79 35.72
C PRO A 18 12.59 -34.96 35.22
N LEU A 19 13.64 -34.71 34.43
CA LEU A 19 14.54 -35.75 33.93
C LEU A 19 15.30 -36.45 35.08
N ILE A 20 15.87 -35.68 36.00
CA ILE A 20 16.55 -36.22 37.19
C ILE A 20 15.55 -36.98 38.09
N ILE A 21 14.37 -36.41 38.36
CA ILE A 21 13.34 -37.05 39.18
C ILE A 21 12.91 -38.38 38.55
N HIS A 22 12.78 -38.44 37.23
CA HIS A 22 12.41 -39.66 36.53
C HIS A 22 13.50 -40.73 36.61
N LEU A 23 14.77 -40.35 36.45
CA LEU A 23 15.90 -41.28 36.58
C LEU A 23 16.07 -41.79 38.02
N TRP A 24 15.69 -41.00 39.03
CA TRP A 24 15.72 -41.42 40.43
C TRP A 24 14.57 -42.35 40.80
N ASN A 25 13.49 -42.40 40.02
CA ASN A 25 12.32 -43.24 40.30
C ASN A 25 12.55 -44.72 39.94
N ILE A 26 13.41 -45.37 40.70
CA ILE A 26 13.76 -46.78 40.56
C ILE A 26 12.65 -47.62 41.23
N LYS A 27 12.00 -48.50 40.47
CA LYS A 27 10.99 -49.42 41.01
C LYS A 27 11.61 -50.30 42.11
N GLN A 28 11.05 -50.23 43.32
CA GLN A 28 11.46 -51.08 44.43
C GLN A 28 11.17 -52.55 44.10
N GLY A 29 12.15 -53.43 44.33
CA GLY A 29 11.98 -54.87 44.13
C GLY A 29 10.92 -55.41 45.07
N LYS A 30 10.00 -56.24 44.56
CA LYS A 30 8.97 -56.87 45.39
C LYS A 30 9.63 -57.90 46.31
N THR A 31 9.42 -57.76 47.62
CA THR A 31 9.94 -58.73 48.59
C THR A 31 9.02 -59.95 48.63
N LEU A 32 9.60 -61.14 48.44
CA LEU A 32 8.90 -62.41 48.60
C LEU A 32 9.24 -62.94 49.99
N LYS A 33 8.22 -63.21 50.81
CA LYS A 33 8.42 -63.77 52.16
C LYS A 33 8.78 -65.25 52.05
N ILE A 34 9.90 -65.63 52.64
CA ILE A 34 10.41 -67.01 52.64
C ILE A 34 10.70 -67.42 54.08
N GLY A 35 10.43 -68.69 54.40
CA GLY A 35 10.39 -69.21 55.78
C GLY A 35 11.74 -69.42 56.47
N SER A 36 12.84 -69.60 55.72
CA SER A 36 14.18 -69.65 56.31
C SER A 36 15.24 -69.21 55.31
N ILE A 37 16.10 -68.27 55.72
CA ILE A 37 17.23 -67.76 54.92
C ILE A 37 18.51 -68.59 55.07
N ALA A 38 18.53 -69.57 56.00
CA ALA A 38 19.74 -70.32 56.34
C ALA A 38 20.23 -71.24 55.20
N LEU A 39 19.33 -71.61 54.28
CA LEU A 39 19.64 -72.43 53.11
C LEU A 39 19.99 -71.59 51.87
N LEU A 40 19.86 -70.26 51.95
CA LEU A 40 20.30 -69.36 50.89
C LEU A 40 21.81 -69.11 51.08
N GLY A 41 22.61 -70.03 50.55
CA GLY A 41 24.05 -69.85 50.40
C GLY A 41 24.38 -68.57 49.62
N GLU A 42 25.61 -68.09 49.79
CA GLU A 42 26.17 -66.80 49.34
C GLU A 42 25.65 -66.33 47.97
N SER A 43 24.46 -65.73 47.96
CA SER A 43 23.85 -65.33 46.70
C SER A 43 24.55 -64.06 46.23
N SER A 44 25.39 -64.18 45.21
CA SER A 44 25.98 -63.03 44.51
C SER A 44 24.84 -62.08 44.11
N ARG A 45 24.93 -60.82 44.55
CA ARG A 45 23.97 -59.75 44.25
C ARG A 45 23.84 -59.55 42.74
N ALA A 46 23.04 -60.36 42.06
CA ALA A 46 22.55 -60.06 40.74
C ALA A 46 21.57 -58.91 40.88
N SER A 47 22.12 -57.68 40.84
CA SER A 47 21.38 -56.43 40.87
C SER A 47 20.47 -56.39 39.65
N SER A 48 19.26 -56.92 39.78
CA SER A 48 18.20 -56.79 38.77
C SER A 48 17.63 -55.37 38.82
N ARG A 49 18.49 -54.36 38.66
CA ARG A 49 18.10 -52.98 38.35
C ARG A 49 17.70 -52.92 36.89
N SER A 50 16.48 -53.34 36.60
CA SER A 50 15.90 -53.15 35.28
C SER A 50 15.40 -51.70 35.17
N PHE A 51 16.13 -50.86 34.44
CA PHE A 51 15.70 -49.52 34.06
C PHE A 51 14.53 -49.65 33.05
N LYS A 52 13.32 -49.85 33.56
CA LYS A 52 12.10 -49.80 32.75
C LYS A 52 11.42 -48.45 32.93
N LEU A 53 11.57 -47.60 31.92
CA LEU A 53 10.89 -46.33 31.77
C LEU A 53 9.38 -46.59 31.79
N THR A 54 8.75 -46.32 32.94
CA THR A 54 7.30 -46.47 33.12
C THR A 54 6.69 -45.08 32.93
N ASP A 55 5.57 -44.98 32.20
CA ASP A 55 4.87 -43.71 31.94
C ASP A 55 5.64 -42.70 31.06
N ILE A 56 6.33 -43.19 30.03
CA ILE A 56 7.03 -42.38 29.02
C ILE A 56 6.14 -41.27 28.44
N LEU A 57 4.87 -41.55 28.18
CA LEU A 57 3.94 -40.58 27.60
C LEU A 57 3.68 -39.38 28.52
N LEU A 58 3.48 -39.62 29.82
CA LEU A 58 3.29 -38.57 30.82
C LEU A 58 4.57 -37.75 31.04
N PHE A 59 5.74 -38.39 30.96
CA PHE A 59 7.02 -37.71 31.02
C PHE A 59 7.21 -36.74 29.84
N ILE A 60 6.94 -37.22 28.61
CA ILE A 60 7.02 -36.38 27.41
C ILE A 60 6.08 -35.18 27.50
N LEU A 61 4.85 -35.37 28.01
CA LEU A 61 3.90 -34.27 28.18
C LEU A 61 4.40 -33.18 29.15
N ARG A 62 5.02 -33.57 30.27
CA ARG A 62 5.62 -32.62 31.21
C ARG A 62 6.77 -31.83 30.58
N CYS A 63 7.63 -32.49 29.81
CA CYS A 63 8.71 -31.83 29.09
C CYS A 63 8.15 -30.87 28.00
N LEU A 64 7.13 -31.29 27.25
CA LEU A 64 6.49 -30.46 26.24
C LEU A 64 5.90 -29.17 26.83
N LEU A 65 5.27 -29.26 28.00
CA LEU A 65 4.69 -28.11 28.69
C LEU A 65 5.79 -27.08 29.04
N ILE A 66 6.92 -27.53 29.60
CA ILE A 66 8.05 -26.67 29.94
C ILE A 66 8.65 -26.02 28.69
N ILE A 67 8.78 -26.78 27.60
CA ILE A 67 9.25 -26.26 26.30
C ILE A 67 8.31 -25.16 25.80
N LEU A 68 7.00 -25.38 25.81
CA LEU A 68 6.02 -24.42 25.32
C LEU A 68 6.05 -23.12 26.12
N ILE A 69 6.19 -23.21 27.45
CA ILE A 69 6.38 -22.04 28.33
C ILE A 69 7.67 -21.30 27.95
N GLY A 70 8.77 -22.02 27.77
CA GLY A 70 10.04 -21.42 27.33
C GLY A 70 9.91 -20.68 26.00
N PHE A 71 9.21 -21.26 25.02
CA PHE A 71 8.95 -20.62 23.73
C PHE A 71 8.02 -19.40 23.84
N CYS A 72 7.04 -19.44 24.74
CA CYS A 72 6.16 -18.31 25.03
C CYS A 72 6.94 -17.13 25.63
N ILE A 73 7.83 -17.40 26.60
CA ILE A 73 8.68 -16.39 27.23
C ILE A 73 9.73 -15.86 26.25
N ALA A 74 10.34 -16.73 25.44
CA ALA A 74 11.28 -16.33 24.40
C ALA A 74 10.61 -15.54 23.26
N GLN A 75 9.28 -15.45 23.26
CA GLN A 75 8.43 -14.78 22.27
C GLN A 75 8.93 -15.08 20.86
N SER A 76 8.99 -16.37 20.52
CA SER A 76 9.49 -16.82 19.21
C SER A 76 8.56 -16.37 18.11
N TYR A 77 8.90 -15.24 17.50
CA TYR A 77 8.22 -14.75 16.33
C TYR A 77 8.84 -15.41 15.10
N ILE A 78 8.01 -16.01 14.26
CA ILE A 78 8.40 -16.34 12.90
C ILE A 78 8.46 -15.01 12.16
N THR A 79 9.60 -14.33 12.21
CA THR A 79 9.89 -13.34 11.17
C THR A 79 9.91 -14.14 9.88
N LYS A 80 8.90 -13.94 9.01
CA LYS A 80 9.21 -13.99 7.60
C LYS A 80 10.27 -12.92 7.43
N LYS A 81 11.54 -13.31 7.44
CA LYS A 81 12.55 -12.52 6.75
C LYS A 81 11.94 -12.40 5.36
N LEU A 82 11.43 -11.21 5.03
CA LEU A 82 11.46 -10.80 3.65
C LEU A 82 12.92 -11.04 3.28
N ASN A 83 13.14 -12.12 2.54
CA ASN A 83 14.43 -12.44 1.96
C ASN A 83 14.70 -11.35 0.92
N ALA A 84 14.99 -10.15 1.40
CA ALA A 84 15.76 -9.14 0.69
C ALA A 84 17.24 -9.31 1.07
N LYS A 85 17.67 -10.56 1.32
CA LYS A 85 19.07 -10.90 1.57
C LYS A 85 19.78 -11.43 0.31
N GLU A 86 19.08 -11.55 -0.83
CA GLU A 86 19.69 -11.96 -2.11
C GLU A 86 19.15 -11.23 -3.35
N LYS A 87 18.30 -10.20 -3.19
CA LYS A 87 17.89 -9.37 -4.33
C LYS A 87 18.17 -7.92 -3.98
N GLY A 88 19.24 -7.41 -4.56
CA GLY A 88 19.53 -5.98 -4.57
C GLY A 88 18.28 -5.16 -4.88
N GLY A 89 18.07 -4.09 -4.14
CA GLY A 89 17.01 -3.14 -4.49
C GLY A 89 17.45 -2.24 -5.64
N TRP A 90 16.51 -1.48 -6.20
CA TRP A 90 16.80 -0.64 -7.37
C TRP A 90 16.80 0.83 -6.98
N ILE A 91 17.78 1.57 -7.48
CA ILE A 91 17.80 3.02 -7.41
C ILE A 91 17.46 3.53 -8.80
N LEU A 92 16.31 4.20 -8.94
CA LEU A 92 15.86 4.76 -10.19
C LEU A 92 16.22 6.24 -10.25
N VAL A 93 16.91 6.65 -11.30
CA VAL A 93 17.29 8.04 -11.53
C VAL A 93 17.39 8.30 -13.02
N ASP A 94 16.98 9.50 -13.46
CA ASP A 94 17.24 9.94 -14.83
C ASP A 94 18.75 10.02 -15.08
N LYS A 95 19.25 9.40 -16.15
CA LYS A 95 20.67 9.47 -16.55
C LYS A 95 21.21 10.90 -16.60
N ALA A 96 20.41 11.84 -17.10
CA ALA A 96 20.79 13.26 -17.20
C ALA A 96 21.00 13.94 -15.83
N ARG A 97 20.38 13.42 -14.76
CA ARG A 97 20.41 14.01 -13.41
C ARG A 97 21.23 13.18 -12.42
N LEU A 98 21.73 12.01 -12.83
CA LEU A 98 22.53 11.11 -12.01
C LEU A 98 23.64 11.82 -11.25
N LYS A 99 24.39 12.72 -11.92
CA LYS A 99 25.50 13.47 -11.29
C LYS A 99 25.03 14.34 -10.12
N THR A 100 23.96 15.12 -10.32
CA THR A 100 23.41 16.02 -9.30
C THR A 100 22.84 15.22 -8.13
N VAL A 101 22.05 14.18 -8.42
CA VAL A 101 21.45 13.32 -7.40
C VAL A 101 22.52 12.62 -6.56
N TYR A 102 23.56 12.10 -7.20
CA TYR A 102 24.67 11.45 -6.50
C TYR A 102 25.42 12.43 -5.59
N GLN A 103 25.67 13.66 -6.03
CA GLN A 103 26.35 14.67 -5.21
C GLN A 103 25.53 15.05 -3.98
N THR A 104 24.22 15.25 -4.12
CA THR A 104 23.35 15.62 -2.99
C THR A 104 23.11 14.47 -2.01
N ASN A 105 23.08 13.22 -2.49
CA ASN A 105 22.70 12.05 -1.70
C ASN A 105 23.82 11.01 -1.51
N LYS A 106 25.08 11.40 -1.74
CA LYS A 106 26.25 10.50 -1.74
C LYS A 106 26.25 9.49 -0.60
N LYS A 107 26.13 9.95 0.65
CA LYS A 107 26.15 9.08 1.85
C LYS A 107 25.07 7.98 1.81
N THR A 108 23.88 8.31 1.33
CA THR A 108 22.76 7.37 1.26
C THR A 108 22.96 6.41 0.09
N ILE A 109 23.37 6.90 -1.08
CA ILE A 109 23.58 6.07 -2.26
C ILE A 109 24.73 5.10 -2.03
N ASP A 110 25.86 5.54 -1.47
CA ASP A 110 27.01 4.68 -1.15
C ASP A 110 26.59 3.55 -0.20
N SER A 111 25.84 3.87 0.85
CA SER A 111 25.30 2.87 1.79
C SER A 111 24.34 1.88 1.11
N LEU A 112 23.54 2.33 0.13
CA LEU A 112 22.67 1.45 -0.65
C LEU A 112 23.46 0.55 -1.61
N LEU A 113 24.51 1.07 -2.24
CA LEU A 113 25.39 0.30 -3.13
C LEU A 113 26.12 -0.81 -2.35
N GLU A 114 26.57 -0.54 -1.12
CA GLU A 114 27.19 -1.55 -0.24
C GLU A 114 26.25 -2.72 0.09
N ILE A 115 24.94 -2.48 0.14
CA ILE A 115 23.92 -3.52 0.33
C ILE A 115 23.39 -4.08 -0.99
N HIS A 116 24.21 -4.04 -2.05
CA HIS A 116 23.95 -4.60 -3.38
C HIS A 116 22.80 -3.93 -4.15
N TYR A 117 22.47 -2.66 -3.90
CA TYR A 117 21.52 -1.96 -4.76
C TYR A 117 22.16 -1.60 -6.10
N GLU A 118 21.35 -1.61 -7.14
CA GLU A 118 21.77 -1.28 -8.50
C GLU A 118 21.09 0.02 -8.96
N ILE A 119 21.88 0.93 -9.53
CA ILE A 119 21.37 2.16 -10.12
C ILE A 119 20.90 1.85 -11.53
N HIS A 120 19.67 2.22 -11.85
CA HIS A 120 19.06 2.02 -13.15
C HIS A 120 18.50 3.34 -13.68
N ASP A 121 18.59 3.52 -15.00
CA ASP A 121 17.97 4.66 -15.67
C ASP A 121 16.45 4.57 -15.53
N PHE A 122 15.81 5.68 -15.19
CA PHE A 122 14.35 5.73 -15.13
C PHE A 122 13.77 5.87 -16.54
N ASN A 123 13.94 4.81 -17.32
CA ASN A 123 13.52 4.81 -18.70
C ASN A 123 13.12 3.42 -19.20
N VAL A 124 12.63 3.34 -20.43
CA VAL A 124 12.28 2.09 -21.10
C VAL A 124 13.45 1.13 -21.03
N GLY A 125 13.19 -0.05 -20.49
CA GLY A 125 14.20 -1.10 -20.34
C GLY A 125 15.07 -0.99 -19.08
N PHE A 126 14.97 0.10 -18.31
CA PHE A 126 15.64 0.30 -17.04
C PHE A 126 17.10 -0.15 -17.08
N THR A 127 17.91 0.47 -17.95
CA THR A 127 19.30 0.04 -18.14
C THR A 127 20.14 0.34 -16.89
N PRO A 128 21.01 -0.57 -16.43
CA PRO A 128 21.90 -0.29 -15.30
C PRO A 128 22.87 0.84 -15.65
N LEU A 129 23.06 1.77 -14.71
CA LEU A 129 23.93 2.93 -14.85
C LEU A 129 25.13 2.80 -13.93
N GLN A 130 26.34 3.04 -14.43
CA GLN A 130 27.53 3.17 -13.60
C GLN A 130 27.85 4.64 -13.32
N LEU A 131 28.46 4.90 -12.15
CA LEU A 131 28.88 6.26 -11.77
C LEU A 131 29.89 6.88 -12.75
N LYS A 132 30.65 6.03 -13.47
CA LYS A 132 31.61 6.44 -14.50
C LYS A 132 30.96 6.91 -15.81
N ASP A 133 29.69 6.58 -16.04
CA ASP A 133 28.94 6.94 -17.25
C ASP A 133 28.47 8.41 -17.25
N THR A 134 28.86 9.18 -16.22
CA THR A 134 28.50 10.59 -16.04
C THR A 134 29.29 11.56 -16.92
N SER A 135 30.25 11.06 -17.71
CA SER A 135 31.17 11.84 -18.54
C SER A 135 30.63 12.22 -19.92
N ASN A 136 29.54 11.60 -20.41
CA ASN A 136 28.97 11.83 -21.76
C ASN A 136 27.50 12.32 -21.71
N ILE A 137 27.16 13.22 -20.78
CA ILE A 137 25.76 13.66 -20.55
C ILE A 137 25.33 14.84 -21.44
N GLU A 138 26.24 15.49 -22.18
CA GLU A 138 25.95 16.78 -22.82
C GLU A 138 24.94 16.74 -23.98
N LYS A 139 24.60 15.56 -24.51
CA LYS A 139 23.53 15.40 -25.51
C LYS A 139 22.82 14.05 -25.34
N LEU A 140 21.98 13.92 -24.32
CA LEU A 140 20.94 12.90 -24.36
C LEU A 140 19.60 13.60 -24.55
N ASP A 141 19.15 13.62 -25.79
CA ASP A 141 17.79 14.00 -26.13
C ASP A 141 16.81 13.22 -25.25
N LYS A 142 15.81 13.91 -24.70
CA LYS A 142 14.67 13.30 -24.00
C LYS A 142 13.89 12.43 -25.00
N GLU A 143 14.40 11.26 -25.36
CA GLU A 143 13.78 10.39 -26.36
C GLU A 143 12.62 9.57 -25.80
N THR A 144 12.17 9.86 -24.58
CA THR A 144 11.23 8.96 -23.89
C THR A 144 9.95 9.68 -23.56
N ASN A 145 8.97 9.37 -24.41
CA ASN A 145 7.63 9.94 -24.49
C ASN A 145 6.65 9.22 -23.54
N LEU A 146 7.15 8.33 -22.68
CA LEU A 146 6.31 7.58 -21.76
C LEU A 146 6.16 8.32 -20.44
N ASN A 147 4.90 8.41 -19.99
CA ASN A 147 4.59 8.93 -18.68
C ASN A 147 5.07 7.97 -17.57
N TYR A 148 5.24 8.51 -16.37
CA TYR A 148 5.72 7.77 -15.20
C TYR A 148 4.77 6.61 -14.87
N THR A 149 3.46 6.78 -15.03
CA THR A 149 2.49 5.71 -14.78
C THR A 149 2.79 4.47 -15.62
N SER A 150 3.10 4.63 -16.91
CA SER A 150 3.48 3.55 -17.81
C SER A 150 4.79 2.89 -17.40
N LEU A 151 5.80 3.69 -17.03
CA LEU A 151 7.10 3.17 -16.58
C LEU A 151 6.96 2.36 -15.29
N PHE A 152 6.23 2.86 -14.28
CA PHE A 152 5.98 2.12 -13.04
C PHE A 152 5.15 0.85 -13.28
N ASN A 153 4.20 0.88 -14.23
CA ASN A 153 3.46 -0.30 -14.63
C ASN A 153 4.37 -1.35 -15.29
N GLN A 154 5.29 -0.95 -16.15
CA GLN A 154 6.30 -1.85 -16.73
C GLN A 154 7.20 -2.43 -15.63
N LEU A 155 7.62 -1.60 -14.69
CA LEU A 155 8.47 -2.01 -13.58
C LEU A 155 7.84 -3.10 -12.70
N ASN A 156 6.50 -3.11 -12.56
CA ASN A 156 5.78 -4.16 -11.85
C ASN A 156 5.91 -5.56 -12.48
N HIS A 157 6.26 -5.64 -13.76
CA HIS A 157 6.49 -6.92 -14.44
C HIS A 157 7.95 -7.39 -14.30
N ILE A 158 8.87 -6.46 -14.06
CA ILE A 158 10.31 -6.74 -13.99
C ILE A 158 10.73 -7.04 -12.55
N ILE A 159 10.26 -6.24 -11.60
CA ILE A 159 10.66 -6.34 -10.20
C ILE A 159 9.68 -7.25 -9.42
N PRO A 160 10.19 -8.21 -8.61
CA PRO A 160 9.37 -9.00 -7.71
C PRO A 160 8.58 -8.16 -6.70
N ALA A 161 7.42 -8.67 -6.27
CA ALA A 161 6.63 -8.02 -5.23
C ALA A 161 7.42 -7.92 -3.91
N GLY A 162 7.36 -6.76 -3.27
CA GLY A 162 8.04 -6.48 -1.99
C GLY A 162 9.49 -5.99 -2.07
N THR A 163 10.09 -5.87 -3.25
CA THR A 163 11.42 -5.25 -3.43
C THR A 163 11.36 -3.76 -3.04
N SER A 164 12.42 -3.25 -2.43
CA SER A 164 12.55 -1.81 -2.13
C SER A 164 13.19 -1.08 -3.30
N VAL A 165 12.51 -0.01 -3.75
CA VAL A 165 12.92 0.81 -4.89
C VAL A 165 13.04 2.26 -4.42
N PHE A 166 14.22 2.86 -4.56
CA PHE A 166 14.42 4.28 -4.29
C PHE A 166 14.31 5.06 -5.59
N ALA A 167 13.28 5.91 -5.71
CA ALA A 167 13.05 6.69 -6.91
C ALA A 167 13.40 8.17 -6.68
N TYR A 168 14.46 8.64 -7.35
CA TYR A 168 14.94 10.02 -7.32
C TYR A 168 14.41 10.79 -8.52
N GLN A 169 13.11 11.03 -8.56
CA GLN A 169 12.43 11.60 -9.73
C GLN A 169 11.62 12.85 -9.37
N ASP A 170 11.37 13.68 -10.39
CA ASP A 170 10.51 14.87 -10.25
C ASP A 170 9.03 14.46 -10.23
N LEU A 171 8.39 14.54 -9.06
CA LEU A 171 7.01 14.07 -8.83
C LEU A 171 5.92 15.06 -9.28
N LYS A 172 6.19 15.77 -10.35
CA LYS A 172 5.19 16.63 -10.99
C LYS A 172 4.09 15.78 -11.61
N LEU A 173 2.84 16.13 -11.34
CA LEU A 173 1.67 15.43 -11.88
C LEU A 173 1.64 15.42 -13.41
N VAL A 174 2.25 16.42 -14.06
CA VAL A 174 2.40 16.47 -15.53
C VAL A 174 3.18 15.29 -16.10
N ASN A 175 4.05 14.66 -15.31
CA ASN A 175 4.84 13.51 -15.73
C ASN A 175 4.04 12.20 -15.56
N PHE A 176 2.94 12.21 -14.82
CA PHE A 176 2.07 11.05 -14.64
C PHE A 176 0.99 11.01 -15.73
N GLY A 177 0.48 9.81 -15.99
CA GLY A 177 -0.70 9.65 -16.84
C GLY A 177 -1.98 10.10 -16.13
N ASN A 178 -3.14 9.68 -16.63
CA ASN A 178 -4.44 10.05 -16.06
C ASN A 178 -4.78 9.34 -14.72
N THR A 179 -3.89 8.45 -14.25
CA THR A 179 -4.05 7.67 -13.02
C THR A 179 -2.71 7.48 -12.33
N LEU A 180 -2.71 7.36 -11.00
CA LEU A 180 -1.51 6.99 -10.24
C LEU A 180 -1.16 5.51 -10.44
N PRO A 181 0.12 5.16 -10.58
CA PRO A 181 0.55 3.77 -10.74
C PRO A 181 0.31 2.98 -9.45
N LYS A 182 -0.19 1.75 -9.58
CA LYS A 182 -0.31 0.80 -8.47
C LYS A 182 0.94 -0.07 -8.46
N THR A 183 1.81 0.05 -7.47
CA THR A 183 3.06 -0.71 -7.41
C THR A 183 2.94 -1.93 -6.49
N LYS A 184 3.51 -3.07 -6.91
CA LYS A 184 3.65 -4.29 -6.08
C LYS A 184 4.91 -4.28 -5.21
N PHE A 185 5.80 -3.33 -5.47
CA PHE A 185 7.05 -3.10 -4.77
C PHE A 185 6.94 -1.84 -3.89
N ASN A 186 7.86 -1.73 -2.92
CA ASN A 186 7.89 -0.63 -1.97
C ASN A 186 8.68 0.53 -2.58
N VAL A 187 8.00 1.63 -2.91
CA VAL A 187 8.65 2.83 -3.48
C VAL A 187 8.98 3.83 -2.39
N HIS A 188 10.26 4.13 -2.26
CA HIS A 188 10.78 5.23 -1.45
C HIS A 188 11.07 6.43 -2.34
N TRP A 189 10.12 7.35 -2.38
CA TRP A 189 10.23 8.59 -3.15
C TRP A 189 11.23 9.57 -2.52
N LYS A 190 12.15 10.09 -3.33
CA LYS A 190 13.10 11.13 -2.95
C LYS A 190 12.91 12.34 -3.85
N PHE A 191 12.46 13.44 -3.25
CA PHE A 191 12.17 14.67 -3.96
C PHE A 191 13.45 15.37 -4.39
N LEU A 192 13.49 15.78 -5.66
CA LEU A 192 14.53 16.63 -6.23
C LEU A 192 14.03 18.08 -6.24
N ASN A 193 13.81 18.67 -5.06
CA ASN A 193 13.39 20.06 -4.98
C ASN A 193 14.60 20.99 -4.89
N ASP A 194 14.62 22.02 -5.72
CA ASP A 194 15.56 23.13 -5.61
C ASP A 194 15.24 23.90 -4.31
N ALA A 195 16.27 24.14 -3.49
CA ALA A 195 16.11 24.58 -2.10
C ALA A 195 15.51 26.00 -1.93
N ASP A 196 15.48 26.84 -2.97
CA ASP A 196 15.29 28.29 -2.79
C ASP A 196 14.22 28.94 -3.67
N SER A 197 13.33 28.20 -4.34
CA SER A 197 12.33 28.85 -5.22
C SER A 197 10.93 28.27 -5.10
N VAL A 198 9.96 29.16 -4.87
CA VAL A 198 8.54 28.84 -5.04
C VAL A 198 8.23 28.83 -6.54
N LYS A 199 7.78 27.67 -7.05
CA LYS A 199 7.41 27.49 -8.46
C LYS A 199 5.93 27.17 -8.56
N ASN A 200 5.24 27.80 -9.52
CA ASN A 200 3.83 27.54 -9.80
C ASN A 200 3.67 27.02 -11.23
N TRP A 201 2.85 25.99 -11.44
CA TRP A 201 2.50 25.49 -12.77
C TRP A 201 1.09 24.92 -12.79
N PHE A 202 0.57 24.63 -13.98
CA PHE A 202 -0.71 23.97 -14.18
C PHE A 202 -0.49 22.52 -14.58
N ALA A 203 -1.35 21.61 -14.11
CA ALA A 203 -1.33 20.21 -14.50
C ALA A 203 -2.76 19.71 -14.74
N ASP A 204 -2.94 18.92 -15.79
CA ASP A 204 -4.17 18.17 -16.05
C ASP A 204 -4.01 16.76 -15.49
N PHE A 205 -4.93 16.33 -14.62
CA PHE A 205 -4.88 14.98 -14.04
C PHE A 205 -6.29 14.49 -13.69
N ALA A 206 -6.59 13.24 -14.07
CA ALA A 206 -7.88 12.61 -13.89
C ALA A 206 -9.05 13.46 -14.43
N GLY A 207 -8.84 14.15 -15.56
CA GLY A 207 -9.83 15.04 -16.19
C GLY A 207 -10.05 16.38 -15.47
N LYS A 208 -9.23 16.74 -14.48
CA LYS A 208 -9.30 18.01 -13.74
C LYS A 208 -8.08 18.88 -14.01
N LYS A 209 -8.30 20.19 -14.09
CA LYS A 209 -7.23 21.20 -14.10
C LYS A 209 -6.79 21.53 -12.67
N LEU A 210 -5.49 21.44 -12.41
CA LEU A 210 -4.89 21.65 -11.10
C LEU A 210 -3.85 22.77 -11.15
N LYS A 211 -3.83 23.63 -10.11
CA LYS A 211 -2.74 24.56 -9.81
C LYS A 211 -1.77 23.85 -8.90
N ALA A 212 -0.52 23.79 -9.30
CA ALA A 212 0.54 23.29 -8.45
C ALA A 212 1.34 24.46 -7.88
N THR A 213 1.62 24.39 -6.58
CA THR A 213 2.53 25.31 -5.88
C THR A 213 3.61 24.48 -5.19
N SER A 214 4.84 24.55 -5.69
CA SER A 214 6.00 23.88 -5.11
C SER A 214 6.78 24.83 -4.22
N THR A 215 7.02 24.37 -3.01
CA THR A 215 7.92 24.96 -2.02
C THR A 215 9.13 24.04 -1.82
N PRO A 216 10.21 24.48 -1.16
CA PRO A 216 11.37 23.63 -0.87
C PRO A 216 11.03 22.35 -0.09
N LYS A 217 9.93 22.34 0.67
CA LYS A 217 9.50 21.20 1.48
C LYS A 217 8.48 20.29 0.79
N GLN A 218 7.59 20.85 -0.02
CA GLN A 218 6.45 20.11 -0.58
C GLN A 218 5.86 20.79 -1.82
N THR A 219 5.19 19.99 -2.65
CA THR A 219 4.33 20.47 -3.73
C THR A 219 2.88 20.22 -3.39
N ILE A 220 2.04 21.26 -3.43
CA ILE A 220 0.61 21.21 -3.17
C ILE A 220 -0.14 21.39 -4.50
N TYR A 221 -1.22 20.63 -4.69
CA TYR A 221 -2.09 20.72 -5.87
C TYR A 221 -3.50 21.13 -5.45
N GLU A 222 -4.01 22.20 -6.03
CA GLU A 222 -5.37 22.72 -5.83
C GLU A 222 -6.17 22.61 -7.13
N VAL A 223 -7.43 22.17 -7.05
CA VAL A 223 -8.29 22.08 -8.23
C VAL A 223 -8.68 23.48 -8.68
N ILE A 224 -8.32 23.86 -9.91
CA ILE A 224 -8.72 25.12 -10.51
C ILE A 224 -10.04 24.90 -11.21
N GLY A 225 -11.12 25.21 -10.50
CA GLY A 225 -12.47 25.17 -11.02
C GLY A 225 -12.97 23.74 -11.22
N ASN A 226 -13.86 23.32 -10.32
CA ASN A 226 -15.16 22.95 -10.86
C ASN A 226 -15.65 24.22 -11.57
N GLN A 227 -15.50 24.32 -12.88
CA GLN A 227 -16.46 25.11 -13.65
C GLN A 227 -17.79 24.45 -13.33
N ASN A 228 -18.50 24.99 -12.33
CA ASN A 228 -19.83 24.53 -12.00
C ASN A 228 -20.57 24.62 -13.34
N PRO A 229 -21.00 23.49 -13.93
CA PRO A 229 -21.49 23.52 -15.30
C PRO A 229 -22.57 24.59 -15.39
N ALA A 230 -22.44 25.49 -16.37
CA ALA A 230 -23.24 26.71 -16.45
C ALA A 230 -24.72 26.38 -16.19
N PRO A 231 -25.43 27.12 -15.32
CA PRO A 231 -26.77 26.73 -14.91
C PRO A 231 -27.70 26.55 -16.11
N ILE A 232 -28.53 25.50 -16.09
CA ILE A 232 -29.58 25.31 -17.10
C ILE A 232 -30.80 26.09 -16.63
N SER A 233 -31.30 27.01 -17.44
CA SER A 233 -32.54 27.73 -17.15
C SER A 233 -33.72 27.02 -17.82
N VAL A 234 -34.72 26.65 -17.01
CA VAL A 234 -35.93 25.91 -17.42
C VAL A 234 -37.17 26.72 -17.06
N SER A 235 -38.05 26.92 -18.03
CA SER A 235 -39.39 27.51 -17.81
C SER A 235 -40.45 26.42 -17.81
N ILE A 236 -41.37 26.48 -16.85
CA ILE A 236 -42.50 25.56 -16.73
C ILE A 236 -43.77 26.39 -16.66
N TYR A 237 -44.62 26.25 -17.66
CA TYR A 237 -45.99 26.73 -17.63
C TYR A 237 -46.93 25.60 -17.26
N ASN A 238 -47.91 25.88 -16.39
CA ASN A 238 -48.92 24.94 -15.94
C ASN A 238 -50.26 25.68 -15.76
N ASP A 239 -51.36 25.07 -16.19
CA ASP A 239 -52.71 25.61 -16.05
C ASP A 239 -53.46 25.21 -14.75
N GLY A 240 -52.77 24.54 -13.82
CA GLY A 240 -53.32 24.18 -12.49
C GLY A 240 -53.24 22.70 -12.14
N ASN A 241 -52.64 21.86 -13.00
CA ASN A 241 -52.44 20.44 -12.73
C ASN A 241 -51.33 20.19 -11.68
N ASN A 242 -51.23 18.96 -11.16
CA ASN A 242 -50.14 18.55 -10.26
C ASN A 242 -48.85 18.15 -11.01
N ASP A 243 -48.87 18.10 -12.34
CA ASP A 243 -47.78 17.55 -13.16
C ASP A 243 -46.50 18.38 -13.07
N SER A 244 -46.64 19.70 -12.88
CA SER A 244 -45.50 20.57 -12.62
C SER A 244 -44.72 20.18 -11.37
N LYS A 245 -45.37 19.61 -10.34
CA LYS A 245 -44.69 19.18 -9.11
C LYS A 245 -43.79 17.97 -9.38
N TYR A 246 -44.26 17.01 -10.17
CA TYR A 246 -43.46 15.86 -10.57
C TYR A 246 -42.29 16.27 -11.45
N LEU A 247 -42.51 17.19 -12.39
CA LEU A 247 -41.46 17.73 -13.23
C LEU A 247 -40.39 18.49 -12.42
N VAL A 248 -40.81 19.33 -11.49
CA VAL A 248 -39.89 20.05 -10.58
C VAL A 248 -39.10 19.06 -9.71
N ALA A 249 -39.74 18.02 -9.18
CA ALA A 249 -39.06 16.99 -8.41
C ALA A 249 -38.03 16.23 -9.24
N ALA A 250 -38.37 15.86 -10.48
CA ALA A 250 -37.45 15.20 -11.41
C ALA A 250 -36.27 16.11 -11.78
N LEU A 251 -36.51 17.39 -12.07
CA LEU A 251 -35.45 18.37 -12.35
C LEU A 251 -34.52 18.54 -11.14
N ASN A 252 -35.06 18.60 -9.93
CA ASN A 252 -34.24 18.67 -8.71
C ASN A 252 -33.40 17.40 -8.50
N ALA A 253 -33.96 16.22 -8.77
CA ALA A 253 -33.22 14.95 -8.72
C ALA A 253 -32.10 14.91 -9.76
N ILE A 254 -32.36 15.37 -10.99
CA ILE A 254 -31.36 15.48 -12.06
C ILE A 254 -30.26 16.47 -11.65
N ALA A 255 -30.61 17.63 -11.09
CA ALA A 255 -29.65 18.63 -10.61
C ALA A 255 -28.72 18.05 -9.53
N GLY A 256 -29.29 17.27 -8.60
CA GLY A 256 -28.54 16.57 -7.55
C GLY A 256 -27.61 15.50 -8.10
N PHE A 257 -28.08 14.70 -9.06
CA PHE A 257 -27.28 13.65 -9.70
C PHE A 257 -26.15 14.20 -10.59
N SER A 258 -26.45 15.22 -11.40
CA SER A 258 -25.49 15.78 -12.36
C SER A 258 -24.54 16.79 -11.73
N GLY A 259 -24.78 17.22 -10.49
CA GLY A 259 -24.03 18.31 -9.84
C GLY A 259 -24.17 19.65 -10.58
N ARG A 260 -25.22 19.86 -11.37
CA ARG A 260 -25.45 21.07 -12.18
C ARG A 260 -26.62 21.85 -11.61
N LYS A 261 -26.46 23.17 -11.48
CA LYS A 261 -27.56 24.04 -11.02
C LYS A 261 -28.63 24.17 -12.11
N ILE A 262 -29.88 23.86 -11.79
CA ILE A 262 -31.04 24.08 -12.66
C ILE A 262 -31.85 25.24 -12.09
N LEU A 263 -32.11 26.26 -12.90
CA LEU A 263 -32.89 27.44 -12.52
C LEU A 263 -34.30 27.27 -13.09
N ILE A 264 -35.28 27.06 -12.22
CA ILE A 264 -36.68 26.86 -12.61
C ILE A 264 -37.41 28.20 -12.52
N ASN A 265 -38.11 28.59 -13.59
CA ASN A 265 -38.88 29.83 -13.67
C ASN A 265 -38.08 31.08 -13.28
N SER A 266 -36.82 31.14 -13.71
CA SER A 266 -36.01 32.34 -13.53
C SER A 266 -36.58 33.48 -14.39
N SER A 267 -36.68 34.69 -13.83
CA SER A 267 -37.18 35.89 -14.51
C SER A 267 -36.37 36.33 -15.74
N ALA A 268 -35.33 35.58 -16.10
CA ALA A 268 -34.54 35.80 -17.29
C ALA A 268 -35.33 35.38 -18.54
N LYS A 269 -35.56 36.34 -19.44
CA LYS A 269 -35.83 36.06 -20.85
C LYS A 269 -34.57 35.36 -21.37
N HIS A 270 -34.67 34.21 -22.06
CA HIS A 270 -33.59 33.29 -22.52
C HIS A 270 -33.46 31.96 -21.76
N ASN A 271 -34.56 31.26 -21.52
CA ASN A 271 -34.57 29.90 -20.99
C ASN A 271 -34.13 28.89 -22.07
N GLN A 272 -33.38 27.86 -21.68
CA GLN A 272 -32.86 26.85 -22.61
C GLN A 272 -33.88 25.74 -22.89
N VAL A 273 -34.74 25.46 -21.92
CA VAL A 273 -35.80 24.46 -22.02
C VAL A 273 -37.10 25.05 -21.53
N GLY A 274 -38.18 24.87 -22.29
CA GLY A 274 -39.54 25.20 -21.88
C GLY A 274 -40.41 23.96 -21.80
N PHE A 275 -41.17 23.80 -20.71
CA PHE A 275 -42.22 22.80 -20.58
C PHE A 275 -43.58 23.51 -20.54
N TRP A 276 -44.42 23.19 -21.51
CA TRP A 276 -45.79 23.67 -21.59
C TRP A 276 -46.73 22.54 -21.16
N LEU A 277 -47.21 22.59 -19.92
CA LEU A 277 -48.11 21.60 -19.34
C LEU A 277 -49.55 22.12 -19.40
N SER A 278 -50.09 22.32 -20.60
CA SER A 278 -51.48 22.71 -20.82
C SER A 278 -51.96 22.30 -22.21
N GLU A 279 -53.24 21.93 -22.31
CA GLU A 279 -53.93 21.62 -23.58
C GLU A 279 -54.17 22.87 -24.44
N LYS A 280 -53.95 24.07 -23.87
CA LYS A 280 -54.09 25.35 -24.59
C LYS A 280 -52.95 25.57 -25.58
N PRO A 281 -53.16 26.33 -26.66
CA PRO A 281 -52.06 26.71 -27.55
C PRO A 281 -50.98 27.48 -26.77
N VAL A 282 -49.72 27.13 -27.01
CA VAL A 282 -48.55 27.78 -26.39
C VAL A 282 -48.58 29.29 -26.68
N SER A 283 -48.53 30.11 -25.64
CA SER A 283 -48.55 31.57 -25.77
C SER A 283 -47.26 32.10 -26.43
N GLU A 284 -47.39 33.18 -27.20
CA GLU A 284 -46.23 33.85 -27.83
C GLU A 284 -45.26 34.43 -26.79
N GLU A 285 -45.76 34.83 -25.63
CA GLU A 285 -44.94 35.25 -24.48
C GLU A 285 -44.08 34.10 -23.93
N PHE A 286 -44.60 32.87 -23.90
CA PHE A 286 -43.84 31.71 -23.45
C PHE A 286 -42.82 31.28 -24.50
N LYS A 287 -43.17 31.30 -25.79
CA LYS A 287 -42.21 31.00 -26.88
C LYS A 287 -41.04 31.97 -26.90
N THR A 288 -41.30 33.27 -26.72
CA THR A 288 -40.25 34.31 -26.68
C THR A 288 -39.39 34.27 -25.42
N SER A 289 -39.84 33.57 -24.37
CA SER A 289 -39.02 33.31 -23.18
C SER A 289 -37.92 32.27 -23.40
N ILE A 290 -38.03 31.44 -24.44
CA ILE A 290 -37.09 30.35 -24.78
C ILE A 290 -36.08 30.89 -25.81
N THR A 291 -34.81 30.48 -25.71
CA THR A 291 -33.78 30.89 -26.69
C THR A 291 -34.06 30.31 -28.07
N ASN A 292 -33.57 30.97 -29.13
CA ASN A 292 -33.74 30.52 -30.52
C ASN A 292 -33.19 29.10 -30.80
N ASN A 293 -32.32 28.58 -29.93
CA ASN A 293 -31.76 27.22 -30.01
C ASN A 293 -32.21 26.33 -28.82
N GLY A 294 -33.24 26.76 -28.09
CA GLY A 294 -33.81 26.06 -26.95
C GLY A 294 -34.85 25.02 -27.36
N THR A 295 -35.14 24.08 -26.47
CA THR A 295 -36.13 23.02 -26.72
C THR A 295 -37.44 23.33 -25.99
N LEU A 296 -38.55 23.28 -26.73
CA LEU A 296 -39.91 23.42 -26.18
C LEU A 296 -40.58 22.04 -26.17
N PHE A 297 -40.99 21.59 -24.99
CA PHE A 297 -41.84 20.43 -24.77
C PHE A 297 -43.27 20.90 -24.53
N LYS A 298 -44.22 20.27 -25.21
CA LYS A 298 -45.66 20.53 -25.12
C LYS A 298 -46.38 19.20 -24.92
#